data_AF-A0A920F204-F1
#
_entry.id   AF-A0A920F204-F1
#
_cell.length_a   1.000
_cell.length_b   1.000
_cell.length_c   1.000
_cell.angle_alpha   90.00
_cell.angle_beta   90.00
_cell.angle_gamma   90.00
#
_symmetry.space_group_name_H-M   'P 1'
#
loop_
_entity.id
_entity.type
_entity.pdbx_description
1 polymer ?
#
loop_
_entity_poly.entity_id
_entity_poly.type
_entity_poly.pdbx_seq_one_letter_code
_entity_poly.pdbx_strand_id
1 'polypeptide(L)'
;MSARSNPIVKRIVEEQKVIEMLRQPEVIGIASGKGGVGKTSLSVNIARQMAENGKKVLLFDGDMGLANAQIALGVKAKENISHVILGEKNINEIVIQVSPGFSLIPGASGSANGGTQ
;
A
#
# COMPACT_ATOMS: atom_id res chain seq x y z
N MET A 1 35.86 -21.10 -2.84
CA MET A 1 35.18 -22.14 -2.04
C MET A 1 33.68 -21.95 -2.20
N SER A 2 33.07 -22.61 -3.18
CA SER A 2 31.63 -22.52 -3.44
C SER A 2 30.91 -23.36 -2.40
N ALA A 3 30.16 -22.70 -1.51
CA ALA A 3 29.26 -23.39 -0.59
C ALA A 3 28.28 -24.21 -1.43
N ARG A 4 28.49 -25.53 -1.50
CA ARG A 4 27.51 -26.45 -2.07
C ARG A 4 26.20 -26.23 -1.29
N SER A 5 25.18 -25.72 -1.97
CA SER A 5 23.86 -25.48 -1.40
C SER A 5 23.33 -26.78 -0.79
N ASN A 6 23.24 -26.84 0.54
CA ASN A 6 22.70 -27.99 1.26
C ASN A 6 21.24 -28.22 0.79
N PRO A 7 20.91 -29.38 0.20
CA PRO A 7 19.59 -29.62 -0.37
C PRO A 7 18.46 -29.54 0.66
N ILE A 8 18.75 -29.84 1.94
CA ILE A 8 17.79 -29.69 3.04
C ILE A 8 17.48 -28.21 3.27
N VAL A 9 18.52 -27.36 3.29
CA VAL A 9 18.35 -25.91 3.46
C VAL A 9 17.55 -25.31 2.30
N LYS A 10 17.82 -25.74 1.05
CA LYS A 10 17.08 -25.28 -0.12
C LYS A 10 15.58 -25.64 -0.01
N ARG A 11 15.28 -26.88 0.40
CA ARG A 11 13.91 -27.35 0.59
C ARG A 11 13.17 -26.56 1.66
N ILE A 12 13.80 -26.29 2.81
CA ILE A 12 13.19 -25.49 3.89
C ILE A 12 12.84 -24.08 3.39
N VAL A 13 13.73 -23.45 2.61
CA VAL A 13 13.48 -22.12 2.05
C VAL A 13 12.33 -22.13 1.03
N GLU A 14 12.25 -23.16 0.18
CA GLU A 14 11.14 -23.34 -0.76
C GLU A 14 9.81 -23.56 -0.03
N GLU A 15 9.78 -24.41 1.00
CA GLU A 15 8.60 -24.66 1.83
C GLU A 15 8.16 -23.37 2.57
N GLN A 16 9.09 -22.59 3.11
CA GLN A 16 8.78 -21.30 3.74
C GLN A 16 8.20 -20.29 2.74
N LYS A 17 8.73 -20.21 1.51
CA LYS A 17 8.16 -19.37 0.45
C LYS A 17 6.73 -19.77 0.11
N VAL A 18 6.45 -21.07 0.02
CA VAL A 18 5.08 -21.56 -0.23
C VAL A 18 4.16 -21.17 0.92
N ILE A 19 4.59 -21.34 2.17
CA ILE A 19 3.81 -20.91 3.35
C ILE A 19 3.54 -19.40 3.31
N GLU A 20 4.53 -18.59 2.93
CA GLU A 20 4.36 -17.14 2.80
C GLU A 20 3.39 -16.77 1.66
N MET A 21 3.45 -17.47 0.52
CA MET A 21 2.49 -17.29 -0.59
C MET A 21 1.06 -17.70 -0.23
N LEU A 22 0.90 -18.68 0.66
CA LEU A 22 -0.40 -19.13 1.15
C LEU A 22 -0.99 -18.23 2.24
N ARG A 23 -0.19 -17.33 2.85
CA ARG A 23 -0.70 -16.37 3.82
C ARG A 23 -1.57 -15.35 3.11
N GLN A 24 -2.85 -15.35 3.45
CA GLN A 24 -3.74 -14.27 3.06
C GLN A 24 -3.47 -13.05 3.93
N PRO A 25 -3.44 -11.84 3.34
CA PRO A 25 -3.37 -10.62 4.12
C PRO A 25 -4.67 -10.44 4.92
N GLU A 26 -4.53 -9.96 6.16
CA GLU A 26 -5.68 -9.43 6.89
C GLU A 26 -6.09 -8.10 6.27
N VAL A 27 -7.39 -7.93 5.99
CA VAL A 27 -7.94 -6.73 5.34
C VAL A 27 -8.82 -5.98 6.33
N ILE A 28 -8.46 -4.74 6.64
CA ILE A 28 -9.18 -3.87 7.57
C ILE A 28 -9.74 -2.68 6.79
N GLY A 29 -11.06 -2.55 6.75
CA GLY A 29 -11.76 -1.43 6.12
C GLY A 29 -12.11 -0.33 7.11
N ILE A 30 -11.74 0.92 6.81
CA ILE A 30 -12.10 2.11 7.61
C ILE A 30 -13.00 3.01 6.77
N ALA A 31 -14.27 3.13 7.14
CA ALA A 31 -15.29 3.86 6.40
C ALA A 31 -16.18 4.73 7.31
N SER A 32 -16.85 5.73 6.71
CA SER A 32 -17.79 6.64 7.39
C SER A 32 -18.60 7.40 6.34
N GLY A 33 -19.89 7.60 6.63
CA GLY A 33 -20.82 8.33 5.76
C GLY A 33 -20.67 9.86 5.78
N LYS A 34 -19.80 10.43 6.61
CA LYS A 34 -19.55 11.88 6.67
C LYS A 34 -18.11 12.22 6.28
N GLY A 35 -17.93 13.35 5.59
CA GLY A 35 -16.62 13.96 5.37
C GLY A 35 -16.02 14.51 6.66
N GLY A 36 -14.69 14.61 6.73
CA GLY A 36 -14.01 15.31 7.83
C GLY A 36 -13.96 14.59 9.19
N VAL A 37 -14.47 13.36 9.32
CA VAL A 37 -14.48 12.63 10.61
C VAL A 37 -13.13 12.01 11.02
N GLY A 38 -12.07 12.22 10.24
CA GLY A 38 -10.71 11.73 10.56
C GLY A 38 -10.37 10.31 10.07
N LYS A 39 -11.12 9.74 9.12
CA LYS A 39 -10.85 8.39 8.56
C LYS A 39 -9.40 8.20 8.10
N THR A 40 -8.90 9.13 7.28
CA THR A 40 -7.54 9.06 6.74
C THR A 40 -6.50 9.13 7.85
N SER A 41 -6.68 10.06 8.81
CA SER A 41 -5.80 10.18 9.97
C SER A 41 -5.77 8.90 10.79
N LEU A 42 -6.93 8.28 11.05
CA LEU A 42 -7.00 7.01 11.77
C LEU A 42 -6.31 5.89 10.99
N SER A 43 -6.59 5.76 9.70
CA SER A 43 -6.04 4.72 8.83
C SER A 43 -4.52 4.80 8.73
N VAL A 44 -3.98 6.00 8.53
CA VAL A 44 -2.54 6.26 8.46
C VAL A 44 -1.85 5.88 9.75
N ASN A 45 -2.38 6.30 10.91
CA ASN A 45 -1.74 6.04 12.20
C ASN A 45 -1.80 4.56 12.60
N ILE A 46 -2.93 3.88 12.35
CA ILE A 46 -3.04 2.43 12.60
C ILE A 46 -2.04 1.68 11.72
N ALA A 47 -2.00 1.97 10.41
CA ALA A 47 -1.09 1.31 9.48
C ALA A 47 0.38 1.52 9.87
N ARG A 48 0.74 2.75 10.24
CA ARG A 48 2.08 3.09 10.72
C ARG A 48 2.45 2.31 11.98
N GLN A 49 1.58 2.32 12.99
CA GLN A 49 1.83 1.61 14.25
C GLN A 49 1.97 0.10 14.05
N MET A 50 1.15 -0.50 13.19
CA MET A 50 1.25 -1.91 12.83
C MET A 50 2.61 -2.23 12.18
N ALA A 51 3.07 -1.37 11.28
CA ALA A 51 4.37 -1.53 10.64
C ALA A 51 5.54 -1.35 11.61
N GLU A 52 5.48 -0.35 12.49
CA GLU A 52 6.46 -0.14 13.57
C GLU A 52 6.52 -1.33 14.53
N ASN A 53 5.40 -2.06 14.69
CA ASN A 53 5.33 -3.32 15.44
C ASN A 53 5.76 -4.56 14.60
N GLY A 54 6.43 -4.37 13.47
CA GLY A 54 7.02 -5.44 12.66
C GLY A 54 6.07 -6.13 11.70
N LYS A 55 4.85 -5.61 11.48
CA LYS A 55 3.94 -6.15 10.45
C LYS A 55 4.32 -5.62 9.07
N LYS A 56 4.10 -6.44 8.03
CA LYS A 56 4.16 -5.99 6.64
C LYS A 56 2.80 -5.38 6.30
N VAL A 57 2.75 -4.07 6.09
CA VAL A 57 1.51 -3.29 5.94
C VAL A 57 1.49 -2.59 4.59
N LEU A 58 0.34 -2.68 3.91
CA LEU A 58 0.01 -1.88 2.75
C LEU A 58 -1.21 -1.03 3.10
N LEU A 59 -1.04 0.29 3.15
CA LEU A 59 -2.16 1.21 3.24
C LEU A 59 -2.68 1.50 1.83
N PHE A 60 -3.98 1.31 1.61
CA PHE A 60 -4.67 1.69 0.39
C PHE A 60 -5.57 2.89 0.70
N ASP A 61 -5.30 4.05 0.11
CA ASP A 61 -6.18 5.21 0.22
C ASP A 61 -7.30 5.08 -0.82
N GLY A 62 -8.50 4.73 -0.34
CA GLY A 62 -9.67 4.51 -1.19
C GLY A 62 -10.40 5.79 -1.60
N ASP A 63 -9.92 6.97 -1.23
CA ASP A 63 -10.52 8.23 -1.67
C ASP A 63 -10.16 8.53 -3.13
N MET A 64 -11.17 8.68 -3.99
CA MET A 64 -11.00 8.98 -5.42
C MET A 64 -11.09 10.49 -5.73
N GLY A 65 -11.47 11.32 -4.75
CA GLY A 65 -11.69 12.75 -4.94
C GLY A 65 -10.55 13.59 -4.37
N LEU A 66 -10.20 13.35 -3.10
CA LEU A 66 -9.23 14.16 -2.36
C LEU A 66 -8.33 13.23 -1.52
N ALA A 67 -7.59 12.33 -2.18
CA ALA A 67 -6.64 11.45 -1.51
C ALA A 67 -5.63 12.24 -0.67
N ASN A 68 -5.49 11.85 0.59
CA ASN A 68 -4.77 12.61 1.61
C ASN A 68 -3.71 11.77 2.35
N ALA A 69 -3.67 10.44 2.16
CA ALA A 69 -2.74 9.58 2.89
C ALA A 69 -1.27 9.90 2.58
N GLN A 70 -0.94 10.17 1.31
CA GLN A 70 0.41 10.55 0.88
C GLN A 70 0.87 11.86 1.54
N ILE A 71 -0.05 12.83 1.69
CA ILE A 71 0.23 14.12 2.34
C ILE A 71 0.47 13.89 3.83
N ALA A 72 -0.40 13.13 4.50
CA ALA A 72 -0.28 12.80 5.92
C ALA A 72 1.02 12.02 6.23
N LEU A 73 1.51 11.23 5.28
CA LEU A 73 2.75 10.46 5.39
C LEU A 73 4.00 11.23 4.93
N GLY A 74 3.84 12.44 4.38
CA GLY A 74 4.97 13.24 3.87
C GLY A 74 5.66 12.64 2.65
N VAL A 75 4.95 11.82 1.86
CA VAL A 75 5.48 11.17 0.66
C VAL A 75 4.87 11.78 -0.61
N LYS A 76 5.65 11.81 -1.69
CA LYS A 76 5.17 12.28 -3.00
C LYS A 76 4.57 11.11 -3.78
N ALA A 77 3.32 11.23 -4.19
CA ALA A 77 2.70 10.34 -5.17
C ALA A 77 2.70 11.01 -6.54
N LYS A 78 3.49 10.49 -7.48
CA LYS A 78 3.44 10.93 -8.89
C LYS A 78 2.25 10.31 -9.60
N GLU A 79 2.11 9.01 -9.42
CA GLU A 79 1.03 8.19 -9.96
C GLU A 79 0.13 7.72 -8.82
N ASN A 80 -1.09 7.35 -9.16
CA ASN A 80 -2.07 6.84 -8.21
C ASN A 80 -3.02 5.83 -8.87
N ILE A 81 -3.94 5.30 -8.07
CA ILE A 81 -4.86 4.24 -8.51
C ILE A 81 -5.69 4.59 -9.76
N SER A 82 -5.95 5.87 -10.06
CA SER A 82 -6.63 6.26 -11.30
C SER A 82 -5.85 5.81 -12.55
N HIS A 83 -4.52 5.92 -12.54
CA HIS A 83 -3.66 5.54 -13.67
C HIS A 83 -3.70 4.02 -13.92
N VAL A 84 -3.91 3.23 -12.86
CA VAL A 84 -4.10 1.78 -12.98
C VAL A 84 -5.47 1.45 -13.55
N ILE A 85 -6.51 2.11 -13.06
CA ILE A 85 -7.89 1.93 -13.56
C ILE A 85 -8.00 2.32 -15.04
N LEU A 86 -7.26 3.34 -15.47
CA LEU A 86 -7.20 3.79 -16.87
C LEU A 86 -6.29 2.93 -17.75
N GLY A 87 -5.56 1.96 -17.19
CA GLY A 87 -4.66 1.07 -17.93
C GLY A 87 -3.31 1.70 -18.31
N GLU A 88 -2.98 2.87 -17.75
CA GLU A 88 -1.74 3.61 -18.01
C GLU A 88 -0.56 3.05 -17.20
N LYS A 89 -0.85 2.43 -16.05
CA LYS A 89 0.13 1.88 -15.11
C LYS A 89 -0.31 0.52 -14.57
N ASN A 90 0.66 -0.31 -14.21
CA ASN A 90 0.43 -1.51 -13.40
C ASN A 90 0.38 -1.13 -11.91
N ILE A 91 -0.32 -1.95 -11.11
CA ILE A 91 -0.46 -1.71 -9.66
C ILE A 91 0.90 -1.57 -8.96
N ASN A 92 1.90 -2.35 -9.37
CA ASN A 92 3.24 -2.32 -8.78
C ASN A 92 3.99 -1.01 -9.04
N GLU A 93 3.64 -0.28 -10.10
CA GLU A 93 4.28 1.00 -10.46
C GLU A 93 3.80 2.16 -9.58
N ILE A 94 2.67 2.01 -8.90
CA ILE A 94 2.08 3.04 -8.06
C ILE A 94 2.29 2.79 -6.56
N VAL A 95 2.91 1.66 -6.18
CA VAL A 95 3.24 1.36 -4.79
C VAL A 95 4.39 2.25 -4.34
N ILE A 96 4.16 3.01 -3.29
CA ILE A 96 5.16 3.89 -2.68
C ILE A 96 5.65 3.23 -1.39
N GLN A 97 6.95 2.96 -1.30
CA GLN A 97 7.54 2.56 -0.03
C GLN A 97 7.66 3.77 0.90
N VAL A 98 6.97 3.71 2.04
CA VAL A 98 6.97 4.78 3.04
C VAL A 98 8.12 4.57 4.03
N SER A 99 8.27 3.34 4.51
CA SER A 99 9.35 2.88 5.39
C SER A 99 9.55 1.36 5.26
N PRO A 100 10.57 0.74 5.87
CA PRO A 100 10.71 -0.72 5.86
C PRO A 100 9.45 -1.40 6.40
N GLY A 101 8.85 -2.29 5.61
CA GLY A 101 7.62 -2.99 5.99
C GLY A 101 6.32 -2.19 5.82
N PHE A 102 6.37 -0.91 5.43
CA PHE A 102 5.19 -0.08 5.21
C PHE A 102 5.15 0.51 3.80
N SER A 103 4.08 0.22 3.06
CA SER A 103 3.86 0.76 1.72
C SER A 103 2.48 1.43 1.60
N LEU A 104 2.36 2.32 0.63
CA LEU A 104 1.15 3.06 0.30
C LEU A 104 0.76 2.80 -1.16
N ILE A 105 -0.51 2.54 -1.41
CA ILE A 105 -1.14 2.79 -2.70
C ILE A 105 -1.98 4.06 -2.55
N PRO A 106 -1.61 5.15 -3.23
CA PRO A 106 -2.32 6.41 -3.12
C PRO A 106 -3.66 6.35 -3.88
N GLY A 107 -4.66 7.00 -3.30
CA GLY A 107 -5.96 7.24 -3.90
C GLY A 107 -5.88 8.27 -5.01
N ALA A 108 -7.00 8.52 -5.67
CA ALA A 108 -7.02 9.47 -6.77
C ALA A 108 -7.14 10.91 -6.25
N SER A 109 -6.41 11.81 -6.90
CA SER A 109 -6.61 13.24 -6.76
C SER A 109 -7.56 13.67 -7.87
N GLY A 110 -8.74 14.18 -7.52
CA GLY A 110 -9.67 14.74 -8.49
C GLY A 110 -8.99 15.86 -9.26
N SER A 111 -8.89 15.70 -10.58
CA SER A 111 -8.66 16.84 -11.46
C SER A 111 -9.93 17.69 -11.42
N ALA A 112 -9.97 18.68 -10.53
CA ALA A 112 -10.89 19.79 -10.66
C ALA A 112 -10.46 20.66 -11.86
N ASN A 113 -10.55 20.13 -13.07
CA ASN A 113 -10.51 20.87 -14.33
C ASN A 113 -11.65 20.35 -15.22
N GLY A 114 -12.86 20.63 -14.75
CA GLY A 114 -14.09 20.60 -15.55
C GLY A 114 -14.65 22.02 -15.75
N GLY A 115 -13.77 23.02 -15.91
CA GLY A 115 -14.14 24.41 -16.13
C GLY A 115 -13.50 24.97 -17.40
N THR A 116 -14.34 25.13 -18.43
CA THR A 116 -14.23 26.04 -19.59
C THR A 116 -13.03 25.92 -20.54
N GLN A 117 -13.29 25.31 -21.70
CA GLN A 117 -13.20 26.08 -22.95
C GLN A 117 -14.47 26.92 -23.09
#